data_AF-A0A382U6R8-F1
#
_entry.id   AF-A0A382U6R8-F1
#
_cell.length_a   1.000
_cell.length_b   1.000
_cell.length_c   1.000
_cell.angle_alpha   90.00
_cell.angle_beta   90.00
_cell.angle_gamma   90.00
#
_symmetry.space_group_name_H-M   'P 1'
#
loop_
_entity.id
_entity.type
_entity.pdbx_description
1 polymer ?
#
loop_
_entity_poly.entity_id
_entity_poly.type
_entity_poly.pdbx_seq_one_letter_code
_entity_poly.pdbx_strand_id
1 'polypeptide(L)'
;MGERGALWFTTNPGLEDIVADELSERLSVAGIDATTLEVERKPLGFSGNVIVLLPNLDVDVERAACELRSVHHVVRPLYGFDLGPAENEALDVIATQLTARGVPALEADGPTSFRVTSRRSGTHPFTSVDVQRQAGAALVDRYGLGVDLEKPA
;
A
#
# COMPACT_ATOMS: atom_id res chain seq x y z
N MET A 1 -3.33 7.57 20.68
CA MET A 1 -1.89 7.25 20.58
C MET A 1 -1.81 6.11 19.59
N GLY A 2 -1.70 6.41 18.30
CA GLY A 2 -1.74 5.37 17.27
C GLY A 2 -0.37 4.73 17.06
N GLU A 3 -0.37 3.71 16.22
CA GLU A 3 0.77 2.84 15.98
C GLU A 3 1.73 3.49 14.99
N ARG A 4 3.02 3.15 15.09
CA ARG A 4 3.97 3.48 14.02
C ARG A 4 3.45 2.88 12.72
N GLY A 5 3.44 3.70 11.68
CA GLY A 5 2.89 3.31 10.39
C GLY A 5 3.68 3.89 9.24
N ALA A 6 3.23 3.57 8.05
CA ALA A 6 3.79 4.12 6.82
C ALA A 6 2.66 4.49 5.87
N LEU A 7 2.93 5.49 5.03
CA LEU A 7 2.10 5.83 3.88
C LEU A 7 2.95 5.78 2.62
N TRP A 8 2.43 5.10 1.60
CA TRP A 8 3.00 5.02 0.27
C TRP A 8 2.21 5.92 -0.68
N PHE A 9 2.91 6.85 -1.30
CA PHE A 9 2.35 7.79 -2.26
C PHE A 9 2.84 7.46 -3.66
N THR A 10 1.95 7.59 -4.63
CA THR A 10 2.32 7.58 -6.06
C THR A 10 2.11 8.97 -6.64
N THR A 11 3.02 9.43 -7.50
CA THR A 11 2.99 10.75 -8.13
C THR A 11 3.65 10.70 -9.52
N ASN A 12 3.73 11.83 -10.21
CA ASN A 12 4.53 11.97 -11.42
C ASN A 12 6.03 11.89 -11.06
N PRO A 13 6.84 11.14 -11.82
CA PRO A 13 8.29 11.13 -11.66
C PRO A 13 8.88 12.55 -11.67
N GLY A 14 9.70 12.89 -10.68
CA GLY A 14 10.30 14.21 -10.52
C GLY A 14 9.53 15.17 -9.59
N LEU A 15 8.36 14.76 -9.06
CA LEU A 15 7.61 15.53 -8.05
C LEU A 15 7.69 14.92 -6.65
N GLU A 16 8.59 13.97 -6.41
CA GLU A 16 8.68 13.24 -5.14
C GLU A 16 9.03 14.15 -3.94
N ASP A 17 9.77 15.22 -4.18
CA ASP A 17 10.05 16.29 -3.22
C ASP A 17 8.80 17.12 -2.90
N ILE A 18 8.04 17.51 -3.93
CA ILE A 18 6.78 18.26 -3.76
C ILE A 18 5.78 17.49 -2.90
N VAL A 19 5.70 16.16 -3.05
CA VAL A 19 4.83 15.32 -2.20
C VAL A 19 5.25 15.38 -0.73
N ALA A 20 6.55 15.30 -0.46
CA ALA A 20 7.07 15.35 0.91
C ALA A 20 6.85 16.70 1.58
N ASP A 21 7.06 17.78 0.82
CA ASP A 21 6.86 19.15 1.29
C ASP A 21 5.37 19.43 1.51
N GLU A 22 4.49 19.05 0.56
CA GLU A 22 3.03 19.22 0.70
C GLU A 22 2.49 18.43 1.90
N LEU A 23 2.94 17.19 2.11
CA LEU A 23 2.53 16.40 3.27
C LEU A 23 2.92 17.09 4.59
N SER A 24 4.16 17.57 4.67
CA SER A 24 4.68 18.24 5.86
C SER A 24 3.91 19.54 6.17
N GLU A 25 3.57 20.31 5.14
CA GLU A 25 2.73 21.51 5.27
C GLU A 25 1.32 21.15 5.77
N ARG A 26 0.67 20.15 5.18
CA ARG A 26 -0.68 19.73 5.57
C ARG A 26 -0.75 19.18 6.99
N LEU A 27 0.23 18.38 7.39
CA LEU A 27 0.32 17.89 8.77
C LEU A 27 0.54 19.04 9.76
N SER A 28 1.39 20.01 9.41
CA SER A 28 1.61 21.21 10.24
C SER A 28 0.33 22.02 10.42
N VAL A 29 -0.46 22.20 9.36
CA VAL A 29 -1.78 22.87 9.42
C VAL A 29 -2.76 22.10 10.30
N ALA A 30 -2.70 20.76 10.31
CA ALA A 30 -3.49 19.91 11.20
C ALA A 30 -2.97 19.86 12.65
N GLY A 31 -1.88 20.57 12.97
CA GLY A 31 -1.26 20.55 14.31
C GLY A 31 -0.48 19.27 14.61
N ILE A 32 -0.10 18.51 13.59
CA ILE A 32 0.67 17.27 13.68
C ILE A 32 2.14 17.58 13.41
N ASP A 33 3.01 17.16 14.33
CA ASP A 33 4.46 17.38 14.20
C ASP A 33 5.05 16.57 13.05
N ALA A 34 5.42 17.26 11.98
CA ALA A 34 6.03 16.69 10.79
C ALA A 34 7.57 16.57 10.87
N THR A 35 8.21 17.03 11.96
CA THR A 35 9.68 17.04 12.06
C THR A 35 10.28 15.65 12.24
N THR A 36 9.48 14.69 12.70
CA THR A 36 9.90 13.30 12.94
C THR A 36 9.59 12.36 11.78
N LEU A 37 9.16 12.88 10.63
CA LEU A 37 8.85 12.08 9.45
C LEU A 37 10.14 11.58 8.79
N GLU A 38 10.21 10.28 8.54
CA GLU A 38 11.27 9.71 7.71
C GLU A 38 10.73 9.54 6.30
N VAL A 39 11.28 10.31 5.35
CA VAL A 39 10.84 10.33 3.96
C VAL A 39 11.87 9.64 3.08
N GLU A 40 11.47 8.53 2.47
CA GLU A 40 12.24 7.87 1.42
C GLU A 40 11.61 8.14 0.05
N ARG A 41 12.42 8.74 -0.82
CA ARG A 41 12.05 9.09 -2.20
C ARG A 41 12.55 8.00 -3.13
N LYS A 42 11.73 7.63 -4.12
CA LYS A 42 12.01 6.55 -5.07
C LYS A 42 12.36 5.23 -4.37
N PRO A 43 11.53 4.77 -3.41
CA PRO A 43 11.76 3.52 -2.72
C PRO A 43 11.95 2.37 -3.71
N LEU A 44 12.90 1.48 -3.42
CA LEU A 44 13.29 0.36 -4.29
C LEU A 44 13.74 0.79 -5.71
N GLY A 45 14.09 2.07 -5.91
CA GLY A 45 14.47 2.64 -7.20
C GLY A 45 13.28 3.06 -8.08
N PHE A 46 12.05 3.02 -7.59
CA PHE A 46 10.87 3.36 -8.39
C PHE A 46 10.58 4.86 -8.40
N SER A 47 10.94 5.54 -9.49
CA SER A 47 10.53 6.93 -9.73
C SER A 47 9.00 7.10 -9.70
N GLY A 48 8.54 8.24 -9.20
CA GLY A 48 7.12 8.56 -8.97
C GLY A 48 6.55 7.93 -7.71
N ASN A 49 7.38 7.51 -6.75
CA ASN A 49 6.93 6.93 -5.48
C ASN A 49 7.64 7.60 -4.29
N VAL A 50 6.92 7.71 -3.19
CA VAL A 50 7.43 8.19 -1.91
C VAL A 50 6.86 7.30 -0.82
N ILE A 51 7.69 6.83 0.11
CA ILE A 51 7.24 6.21 1.34
C ILE A 51 7.60 7.13 2.51
N VAL A 52 6.63 7.37 3.39
CA VAL A 52 6.81 8.18 4.59
C VAL A 52 6.52 7.31 5.80
N LEU A 53 7.52 7.17 6.68
CA LEU A 53 7.36 6.50 7.96
C LEU A 53 6.93 7.53 9.00
N LEU A 54 5.87 7.19 9.73
CA LEU A 54 5.21 8.06 10.70
C LEU A 54 5.32 7.46 12.10
N PRO A 55 5.64 8.27 13.12
CA PRO A 55 5.68 7.79 14.50
C PRO A 55 4.30 7.34 15.00
N ASN A 56 3.25 7.93 14.45
CA ASN A 56 1.85 7.61 14.70
C ASN A 56 1.06 7.78 13.39
N LEU A 57 0.37 6.74 12.95
CA LEU A 57 -0.58 6.78 11.85
C LEU A 57 -2.01 6.63 12.38
N ASP A 58 -2.75 7.74 12.39
CA ASP A 58 -4.16 7.79 12.78
C ASP A 58 -5.03 8.41 11.68
N VAL A 59 -6.34 8.51 11.94
CA VAL A 59 -7.34 8.98 10.97
C VAL A 59 -7.11 10.41 10.51
N ASP A 60 -6.50 11.27 11.33
CA ASP A 60 -6.27 12.67 10.97
C ASP A 60 -5.05 12.80 10.05
N VAL A 61 -4.00 11.99 10.28
CA VAL A 61 -2.89 11.83 9.33
C VAL A 61 -3.40 11.31 7.98
N GLU A 62 -4.24 10.28 7.97
CA GLU A 62 -4.79 9.72 6.73
C GLU A 62 -5.68 10.73 6.01
N ARG A 63 -6.51 11.48 6.74
CA ARG A 63 -7.33 12.54 6.15
C ARG A 63 -6.46 13.61 5.51
N ALA A 64 -5.43 14.08 6.21
CA ALA A 64 -4.48 15.06 5.67
C ALA A 64 -3.78 14.52 4.41
N ALA A 65 -3.33 13.26 4.44
CA ALA A 65 -2.70 12.59 3.31
C ALA A 65 -3.61 12.51 2.07
N CYS A 66 -4.91 12.28 2.27
CA CYS A 66 -5.91 12.24 1.19
C CYS A 66 -6.25 13.63 0.61
N GLU A 67 -5.83 14.73 1.24
CA GLU A 67 -6.05 16.08 0.73
C GLU A 67 -4.92 16.62 -0.14
N LEU A 68 -3.83 15.86 -0.29
CA LEU A 68 -2.69 16.21 -1.14
C LEU A 68 -3.14 16.28 -2.60
N ARG A 69 -2.63 17.29 -3.31
CA ARG A 69 -2.92 17.51 -4.73
C ARG A 69 -1.80 17.04 -5.64
N SER A 70 -0.62 16.79 -5.07
CA SER A 70 0.55 16.28 -5.78
C SER A 70 0.56 14.75 -5.96
N VAL A 71 -0.42 14.02 -5.42
CA VAL A 71 -0.43 12.54 -5.42
C VAL A 71 -1.56 11.97 -6.27
N HIS A 72 -1.31 10.79 -6.86
CA HIS A 72 -2.31 10.00 -7.56
C HIS A 72 -3.03 9.03 -6.63
N HIS A 73 -2.29 8.43 -5.69
CA HIS A 73 -2.82 7.48 -4.72
C HIS A 73 -2.09 7.59 -3.39
N VAL A 74 -2.85 7.39 -2.31
CA VAL A 74 -2.36 7.19 -0.94
C VAL A 74 -2.67 5.75 -0.57
N VAL A 75 -1.65 4.98 -0.17
CA VAL A 75 -1.78 3.55 0.15
C VAL A 75 -1.10 3.28 1.48
N ARG A 76 -1.73 2.50 2.35
CA ARG A 76 -1.08 1.97 3.56
C ARG A 76 -0.35 0.66 3.22
N PRO A 77 0.99 0.62 3.15
CA PRO A 77 1.70 -0.63 2.98
C PRO A 77 1.51 -1.49 4.23
N LEU A 78 1.04 -2.72 4.04
CA LEU A 78 0.87 -3.68 5.14
C LEU A 78 2.16 -4.44 5.39
N TYR A 79 2.77 -4.98 4.33
CA TYR A 79 3.96 -5.81 4.41
C TYR A 79 4.87 -5.60 3.19
N GLY A 80 6.17 -5.77 3.40
CA GLY A 80 7.16 -6.02 2.34
C GLY A 80 7.80 -7.40 2.54
N PHE A 81 8.09 -8.10 1.44
CA PHE A 81 8.77 -9.39 1.45
C PHE A 81 9.42 -9.68 0.09
N ASP A 82 10.49 -10.48 0.10
CA ASP A 82 11.15 -10.97 -1.10
C ASP A 82 10.44 -12.22 -1.63
N LEU A 83 10.36 -12.35 -2.96
CA LEU A 83 9.80 -13.53 -3.63
C LEU A 83 10.80 -14.69 -3.72
N GLY A 84 12.04 -14.48 -3.29
CA GLY A 84 13.13 -15.45 -3.45
C GLY A 84 13.62 -15.58 -4.90
N PRO A 85 14.61 -16.46 -5.13
CA PRO A 85 15.23 -16.62 -6.45
C PRO A 85 14.46 -17.56 -7.40
N ALA A 86 13.51 -18.36 -6.89
CA ALA A 86 12.77 -19.34 -7.67
C ALA A 86 11.50 -18.71 -8.27
N GLU A 87 11.62 -18.09 -9.44
CA GLU A 87 10.51 -17.34 -10.07
C GLU A 87 9.24 -18.17 -10.31
N ASN A 88 9.36 -19.49 -10.48
CA ASN A 88 8.24 -20.39 -10.69
C ASN A 88 7.35 -20.57 -9.44
N GLU A 89 7.87 -20.30 -8.25
CA GLU A 89 7.15 -20.44 -6.97
C GLU A 89 6.65 -19.08 -6.45
N ALA A 90 6.95 -17.98 -7.15
CA ALA A 90 6.67 -16.62 -6.69
C ALA A 90 5.18 -16.37 -6.41
N LEU A 91 4.27 -16.93 -7.22
CA LEU A 91 2.84 -16.80 -7.00
C LEU A 91 2.38 -17.52 -5.72
N ASP A 92 2.95 -18.69 -5.42
CA ASP A 92 2.65 -19.45 -4.21
C ASP A 92 3.22 -18.77 -2.97
N VAL A 93 4.39 -18.15 -3.09
CA VAL A 93 4.96 -17.29 -2.04
C VAL A 93 4.03 -16.12 -1.74
N ILE A 94 3.51 -15.43 -2.76
CA ILE A 94 2.55 -14.32 -2.57
C ILE A 94 1.30 -14.81 -1.83
N ALA A 95 0.67 -15.90 -2.29
CA ALA A 95 -0.50 -16.48 -1.63
C ALA A 95 -0.20 -16.86 -0.17
N THR A 96 0.92 -17.54 0.06
CA THR A 96 1.33 -17.97 1.40
C THR A 96 1.54 -16.78 2.34
N GLN A 97 2.21 -15.71 1.87
CA GLN A 97 2.43 -14.52 2.69
C GLN A 97 1.12 -13.78 3.01
N LEU A 98 0.22 -13.64 2.04
CA LEU A 98 -1.10 -13.03 2.26
C LEU A 98 -1.94 -13.84 3.24
N THR A 99 -1.98 -15.16 3.07
CA THR A 99 -2.71 -16.05 3.98
C THR A 99 -2.07 -16.10 5.35
N ALA A 100 -0.74 -16.06 5.48
CA ALA A 100 -0.09 -16.14 6.79
C ALA A 100 -0.22 -14.85 7.60
N ARG A 101 -0.04 -13.70 6.95
CA ARG A 101 -0.01 -12.38 7.62
C ARG A 101 -1.38 -11.71 7.72
N GLY A 102 -2.31 -12.12 6.88
CA GLY A 102 -3.65 -11.55 6.84
C GLY A 102 -3.71 -10.12 6.30
N VAL A 103 -4.90 -9.52 6.32
CA VAL A 103 -5.19 -8.16 5.85
C VAL A 103 -6.15 -7.57 6.88
N PRO A 104 -5.69 -6.73 7.82
CA PRO A 104 -6.51 -6.29 8.95
C PRO A 104 -7.85 -5.67 8.55
N ALA A 105 -7.89 -4.95 7.42
CA ALA A 105 -9.12 -4.35 6.91
C ALA A 105 -10.19 -5.38 6.49
N LEU A 106 -9.80 -6.61 6.13
CA LEU A 106 -10.72 -7.70 5.80
C LEU A 106 -11.13 -8.54 7.01
N GLU A 107 -10.40 -8.42 8.12
CA GLU A 107 -10.70 -9.09 9.40
C GLU A 107 -11.66 -8.26 10.27
N ALA A 108 -11.79 -6.96 9.99
CA ALA A 108 -12.73 -6.08 10.65
C ALA A 108 -14.19 -6.48 10.34
N ASP A 109 -15.12 -6.09 11.20
CA ASP A 109 -16.54 -6.27 10.92
C ASP A 109 -17.00 -5.32 9.80
N GLY A 110 -17.72 -5.86 8.80
CA GLY A 110 -18.36 -5.08 7.75
C GLY A 110 -17.92 -5.26 6.29
N PRO A 111 -16.68 -5.67 5.94
CA PRO A 111 -16.31 -5.87 4.54
C PRO A 111 -17.08 -7.07 3.99
N THR A 112 -17.79 -6.87 2.88
CA THR A 112 -18.56 -7.94 2.21
C THR A 112 -17.90 -8.37 0.90
N SER A 113 -17.08 -7.50 0.32
CA SER A 113 -16.33 -7.75 -0.90
C SER A 113 -14.99 -7.04 -0.90
N PHE A 114 -14.06 -7.54 -1.72
CA PHE A 114 -12.77 -6.89 -1.95
C PHE A 114 -12.33 -7.05 -3.41
N ARG A 115 -11.27 -6.33 -3.78
CA ARG A 115 -10.59 -6.47 -5.06
C ARG A 115 -9.09 -6.51 -4.86
N VAL A 116 -8.41 -7.34 -5.64
CA VAL A 116 -6.95 -7.27 -5.76
C VAL A 116 -6.57 -6.53 -7.04
N THR A 117 -5.65 -5.59 -6.92
CA THR A 117 -5.02 -4.93 -8.06
C THR A 117 -3.52 -5.01 -7.88
N SER A 118 -2.80 -5.25 -8.96
CA SER A 118 -1.34 -5.41 -8.92
C SER A 118 -0.65 -4.49 -9.92
N ARG A 119 0.50 -3.97 -9.51
CA ARG A 119 1.47 -3.33 -10.40
C ARG A 119 2.71 -4.19 -10.44
N ARG A 120 3.19 -4.52 -11.63
CA ARG A 120 4.38 -5.35 -11.86
C ARG A 120 5.35 -4.59 -12.74
N SER A 121 6.64 -4.66 -12.41
CA SER A 121 7.73 -4.07 -13.20
C SER A 121 8.86 -5.07 -13.37
N GLY A 122 9.57 -4.99 -14.50
CA GLY A 122 10.62 -5.93 -14.87
C GLY A 122 10.10 -7.14 -15.64
N THR A 123 10.97 -8.14 -15.82
CA THR A 123 10.69 -9.39 -16.54
C THR A 123 10.39 -10.50 -15.53
N HIS A 124 9.26 -11.17 -15.69
CA HIS A 124 8.79 -12.23 -14.81
C HIS A 124 8.07 -13.29 -15.66
N PRO A 125 8.03 -14.57 -15.26
CA PRO A 125 7.33 -15.63 -15.98
C PRO A 125 5.80 -15.60 -15.77
N PHE A 126 5.30 -14.68 -14.95
CA PHE A 126 3.88 -14.49 -14.65
C PHE A 126 3.42 -13.05 -14.94
N THR A 127 2.12 -12.88 -15.14
CA THR A 127 1.50 -11.58 -15.44
C THR A 127 0.90 -10.93 -14.18
N SER A 128 0.55 -9.64 -14.28
CA SER A 128 -0.23 -8.97 -13.24
C SER A 128 -1.57 -9.65 -12.97
N VAL A 129 -2.20 -10.21 -14.01
CA VAL A 129 -3.47 -10.92 -13.87
C VAL A 129 -3.29 -12.21 -13.08
N ASP A 130 -2.18 -12.92 -13.28
CA ASP A 130 -1.87 -14.14 -12.52
C ASP A 130 -1.66 -13.82 -11.02
N VAL A 131 -0.97 -12.73 -10.71
CA VAL A 131 -0.83 -12.23 -9.33
C VAL A 131 -2.20 -11.93 -8.71
N GLN A 132 -3.06 -11.19 -9.43
CA GLN A 132 -4.39 -10.82 -8.93
C GLN A 132 -5.28 -12.04 -8.70
N ARG A 133 -5.24 -13.03 -9.61
CA ARG A 133 -5.98 -14.29 -9.47
C ARG A 133 -5.51 -15.08 -8.26
N GLN A 134 -4.19 -15.30 -8.14
CA GLN A 134 -3.63 -16.11 -7.06
C GLN A 134 -3.84 -15.45 -5.69
N ALA A 135 -3.54 -14.16 -5.58
CA ALA A 135 -3.76 -13.40 -4.35
C ALA A 135 -5.25 -13.31 -4.00
N GLY A 136 -6.11 -13.08 -5.00
CA GLY A 136 -7.57 -13.05 -4.80
C GLY A 136 -8.10 -14.38 -4.28
N ALA A 137 -7.71 -15.49 -4.90
CA ALA A 137 -8.09 -16.84 -4.45
C ALA A 137 -7.66 -17.11 -3.01
N ALA A 138 -6.41 -16.79 -2.66
CA ALA A 138 -5.90 -16.97 -1.30
C ALA A 138 -6.70 -16.17 -0.24
N LEU A 139 -7.12 -14.94 -0.57
CA LEU A 139 -7.93 -14.11 0.32
C LEU A 139 -9.39 -14.59 0.39
N VAL A 140 -9.97 -15.08 -0.71
CA VAL A 140 -11.30 -15.72 -0.70
C VAL A 140 -11.28 -16.95 0.20
N ASP A 141 -10.25 -17.80 0.07
CA ASP A 141 -10.13 -19.01 0.89
C ASP A 141 -9.95 -18.69 2.37
N ARG A 142 -9.21 -17.62 2.70
CA ARG A 142 -8.99 -17.21 4.10
C ARG A 142 -10.20 -16.55 4.76
N TYR A 143 -10.91 -15.67 4.04
CA TYR A 143 -11.94 -14.81 4.65
C TYR A 143 -13.38 -15.15 4.24
N GLY A 144 -13.58 -15.94 3.17
CA GLY A 144 -14.91 -16.25 2.64
C GLY A 144 -15.67 -15.04 2.07
N LEU A 145 -14.97 -13.94 1.77
CA LEU A 145 -15.56 -12.71 1.22
C LEU A 145 -15.76 -12.80 -0.29
N GLY A 146 -16.73 -12.05 -0.81
CA GLY A 146 -16.96 -11.93 -2.25
C GLY A 146 -15.86 -11.10 -2.94
N VAL A 147 -15.76 -11.24 -4.27
CA VAL A 147 -14.91 -10.38 -5.09
C VAL A 147 -15.80 -9.46 -5.94
N ASP A 148 -15.59 -8.14 -5.82
CA ASP A 148 -16.23 -7.14 -6.69
C ASP A 148 -15.13 -6.31 -7.38
N LEU A 149 -15.06 -6.40 -8.71
CA LEU A 149 -14.01 -5.74 -9.48
C LEU A 149 -14.29 -4.24 -9.72
N GLU A 150 -15.53 -3.81 -9.55
CA GLU A 150 -15.97 -2.44 -9.83
C GLU A 150 -16.14 -1.62 -8.54
N LYS A 151 -16.79 -2.21 -7.51
CA LYS A 151 -17.18 -1.53 -6.26
C LYS A 151 -16.96 -2.42 -5.04
N PRO A 152 -15.68 -2.67 -4.66
CA PRO A 152 -15.40 -3.35 -3.39
C PRO A 152 -15.91 -2.53 -2.20
N ALA A 153 -16.21 -3.22 -1.10
CA ALA A 153 -16.72 -2.64 0.14
C ALA A 153 -15.72 -1.68 0.82
#